data_AF-A0A949E6H7-F1
#
_entry.id   AF-A0A949E6H7-F1
#
_cell.length_a   1.000
_cell.length_b   1.000
_cell.length_c   1.000
_cell.angle_alpha   90.00
_cell.angle_beta   90.00
_cell.angle_gamma   90.00
#
_symmetry.space_group_name_H-M   'P 1'
#
loop_
_entity.id
_entity.type
_entity.pdbx_description
1 polymer ?
#
loop_
_entity_poly.entity_id
_entity_poly.type
_entity_poly.pdbx_seq_one_letter_code
_entity_poly.pdbx_strand_id
1 'polypeptide(L)'
;AHFVTLTITSYTVYDDTNPAPDGNGTLETAGAPDTQLLLKPLDTRYPVTWSGIADTEIEFTARGLSNDSKTICSNTDADADYNCIEISATRINLGRLTTLITNGGACNGTNCVAK
;
A
#
# COMPACT_ATOMS: atom_id res chain seq x y z
N ALA A 1 0.91 10.95 -12.35
CA ALA A 1 1.20 9.72 -11.56
C ALA A 1 -0.10 9.17 -10.94
N HIS A 2 -0.03 8.04 -10.25
CA HIS A 2 -1.16 7.52 -9.47
C HIS A 2 -0.67 7.13 -8.08
N PHE A 3 -1.45 7.44 -7.07
CA PHE A 3 -1.05 7.23 -5.68
C PHE A 3 -2.03 6.31 -4.98
N VAL A 4 -1.50 5.42 -4.14
CA VAL A 4 -2.30 4.63 -3.21
C VAL A 4 -1.86 4.91 -1.79
N THR A 5 -2.78 5.42 -0.98
CA THR A 5 -2.55 5.59 0.46
C THR A 5 -3.29 4.51 1.23
N LEU A 6 -2.73 4.13 2.38
CA LEU A 6 -3.31 3.10 3.24
C LEU A 6 -3.38 3.62 4.67
N THR A 7 -4.51 3.36 5.31
CA THR A 7 -4.64 3.37 6.76
C THR A 7 -4.91 1.94 7.22
N ILE A 8 -4.97 1.74 8.54
CA ILE A 8 -5.26 0.42 9.10
C ILE A 8 -6.62 -0.14 8.61
N THR A 9 -7.57 0.73 8.28
CA THR A 9 -8.97 0.38 8.01
C THR A 9 -9.50 0.88 6.67
N SER A 10 -8.66 1.45 5.82
CA SER A 10 -9.04 1.88 4.47
C SER A 10 -7.83 2.01 3.56
N TYR A 11 -8.06 1.95 2.25
CA TYR A 11 -7.13 2.50 1.27
C TYR A 11 -7.84 3.51 0.37
N THR A 12 -7.05 4.41 -0.19
CA THR A 12 -7.54 5.45 -1.11
C THR A 12 -6.64 5.49 -2.33
N VAL A 13 -7.23 5.67 -3.51
CA VAL A 13 -6.53 5.80 -4.79
C VAL A 13 -6.75 7.20 -5.34
N TYR A 14 -5.67 7.83 -5.79
CA TYR A 14 -5.67 9.17 -6.37
C TYR A 14 -5.05 9.16 -7.76
N ASP A 15 -5.55 10.04 -8.62
CA ASP A 15 -4.94 10.42 -9.89
C ASP A 15 -4.31 11.80 -9.76
N ASP A 16 -3.03 11.90 -10.12
CA ASP A 16 -2.23 13.13 -10.11
C ASP A 16 -2.76 14.07 -11.19
N THR A 17 -3.50 15.06 -10.76
CA THR A 17 -4.25 15.98 -11.62
C THR A 17 -3.97 17.44 -11.26
N ASN A 18 -3.19 17.68 -10.20
CA ASN A 18 -2.82 19.01 -9.75
C ASN A 18 -1.31 19.28 -9.91
N PRO A 19 -0.91 20.38 -10.58
CA PRO A 19 -1.76 21.24 -11.38
C PRO A 19 -2.20 20.55 -12.67
N ALA A 20 -3.35 20.96 -13.20
CA ALA A 20 -3.84 20.48 -14.48
C ALA A 20 -2.85 20.81 -15.63
N PRO A 21 -2.82 20.01 -16.71
CA PRO A 21 -3.67 18.84 -16.96
C PRO A 21 -3.16 17.52 -16.39
N ASP A 22 -1.85 17.39 -16.14
CA ASP A 22 -1.19 16.09 -15.95
C ASP A 22 -0.54 15.91 -14.58
N GLY A 23 -0.73 16.87 -13.67
CA GLY A 23 -0.18 16.80 -12.32
C GLY A 23 1.30 17.20 -12.22
N ASN A 24 1.88 17.00 -11.03
CA ASN A 24 3.28 17.34 -10.75
C ASN A 24 4.12 16.17 -10.18
N GLY A 25 3.52 14.98 -10.01
CA GLY A 25 4.19 13.82 -9.40
C GLY A 25 4.25 13.85 -7.87
N THR A 26 3.46 14.68 -7.20
CA THR A 26 3.34 14.76 -5.74
C THR A 26 1.89 14.60 -5.35
N LEU A 27 1.59 13.74 -4.38
CA LEU A 27 0.22 13.60 -3.89
C LEU A 27 -0.21 14.85 -3.10
N GLU A 28 -1.22 15.56 -3.59
CA GLU A 28 -1.89 16.61 -2.84
C GLU A 28 -3.30 16.20 -2.41
N THR A 29 -3.55 16.19 -1.09
CA THR A 29 -4.86 15.81 -0.52
C THR A 29 -5.64 16.99 0.05
N ALA A 30 -5.07 18.20 0.04
CA ALA A 30 -5.68 19.41 0.60
C ALA A 30 -5.37 20.66 -0.23
N GLY A 31 -6.23 21.68 -0.13
CA GLY A 31 -6.06 22.95 -0.83
C GLY A 31 -6.46 22.87 -2.31
N ALA A 32 -5.56 22.36 -3.14
CA ALA A 32 -5.80 22.01 -4.54
C ALA A 32 -5.55 20.51 -4.70
N PRO A 33 -6.49 19.66 -4.27
CA PRO A 33 -6.23 18.23 -4.17
C PRO A 33 -6.23 17.56 -5.54
N ASP A 34 -5.45 16.50 -5.63
CA ASP A 34 -5.56 15.49 -6.67
C ASP A 34 -6.93 14.80 -6.67
N THR A 35 -7.26 14.22 -7.81
CA THR A 35 -8.54 13.58 -8.02
C THR A 35 -8.57 12.26 -7.27
N GLN A 36 -9.38 12.17 -6.22
CA GLN A 36 -9.64 10.91 -5.54
C GLN A 36 -10.53 10.02 -6.41
N LEU A 37 -10.00 8.87 -6.85
CA LEU A 37 -10.71 7.91 -7.68
C LEU A 37 -11.52 6.91 -6.86
N LEU A 38 -10.98 6.46 -5.73
CA LEU A 38 -11.57 5.41 -4.92
C LEU A 38 -11.20 5.60 -3.46
N LEU A 39 -12.17 5.45 -2.55
CA LEU A 39 -11.93 5.20 -1.14
C LEU A 39 -12.63 3.92 -0.75
N LYS A 40 -11.88 2.97 -0.20
CA LYS A 40 -12.38 1.65 0.16
C LYS A 40 -12.13 1.37 1.64
N PRO A 41 -13.19 1.27 2.46
CA PRO A 41 -13.10 0.74 3.81
C PRO A 41 -12.69 -0.74 3.78
N LEU A 42 -11.83 -1.12 4.72
CA LEU A 42 -11.40 -2.48 4.99
C LEU A 42 -12.16 -3.03 6.21
N ASP A 43 -12.20 -4.35 6.30
CA ASP A 43 -12.75 -5.02 7.47
C ASP A 43 -11.83 -4.82 8.67
N THR A 44 -12.36 -4.25 9.75
CA THR A 44 -11.58 -3.94 10.97
C THR A 44 -11.12 -5.18 11.71
N ARG A 45 -11.66 -6.36 11.39
CA ARG A 45 -11.17 -7.65 11.88
C ARG A 45 -9.85 -8.04 11.23
N TYR A 46 -9.52 -7.48 10.07
CA TYR A 46 -8.31 -7.78 9.29
C TYR A 46 -7.49 -6.50 9.02
N PRO A 47 -7.04 -5.79 10.07
CA PRO A 47 -6.22 -4.60 9.93
C PRO A 47 -4.97 -4.88 9.10
N VAL A 48 -4.57 -3.89 8.31
CA VAL A 48 -3.36 -3.95 7.48
C VAL A 48 -2.41 -2.81 7.81
N THR A 49 -1.15 -2.93 7.38
CA THR A 49 -0.14 -1.88 7.52
C THR A 49 0.88 -1.95 6.39
N TRP A 50 1.53 -0.83 6.10
CA TRP A 50 2.67 -0.75 5.19
C TRP A 50 3.97 -1.15 5.89
N SER A 51 4.93 -1.62 5.10
CA SER A 51 6.34 -1.57 5.42
C SER A 51 6.80 -0.12 5.56
N GLY A 52 7.53 0.19 6.62
CA GLY A 52 8.01 1.55 6.88
C GLY A 52 6.86 2.47 7.24
N ILE A 53 6.31 2.31 8.45
CA ILE A 53 5.11 3.00 8.97
C ILE A 53 5.08 4.53 8.85
N ALA A 54 6.24 5.17 8.62
CA ALA A 54 6.36 6.61 8.41
C ALA A 54 6.00 7.03 6.97
N ASP A 55 5.97 6.08 6.04
CA ASP A 55 5.69 6.30 4.64
C ASP A 55 4.44 5.51 4.25
N THR A 56 3.34 6.25 4.14
CA THR A 56 1.97 5.74 4.04
C THR A 56 1.45 5.64 2.62
N GLU A 57 2.32 5.83 1.63
CA GLU A 57 1.98 5.96 0.23
C GLU A 57 2.80 4.98 -0.62
N ILE A 58 2.25 4.64 -1.78
CA ILE A 58 3.00 4.09 -2.89
C ILE A 58 2.60 4.83 -4.17
N GLU A 59 3.60 5.26 -4.94
CA GLU A 59 3.40 5.87 -6.26
C GLU A 59 3.51 4.80 -7.35
N PHE A 60 2.61 4.89 -8.32
CA PHE A 60 2.69 4.23 -9.61
C PHE A 60 2.80 5.28 -10.73
N THR A 61 3.73 5.04 -11.64
CA THR A 61 3.83 5.81 -12.89
C THR A 61 2.59 5.62 -13.76
N ALA A 62 2.39 6.50 -14.75
CA ALA A 62 1.34 6.37 -15.76
C ALA A 62 1.42 5.07 -16.61
N ARG A 63 2.52 4.31 -16.49
CA ARG A 63 2.69 2.99 -17.13
C ARG A 63 2.36 1.82 -16.19
N GLY A 64 1.91 2.10 -14.96
CA GLY A 64 1.61 1.09 -13.95
C GLY A 64 2.82 0.48 -13.26
N LEU A 65 4.01 1.08 -13.41
CA LEU A 65 5.22 0.68 -12.66
C LEU A 65 5.24 1.40 -11.31
N SER A 66 5.60 0.69 -10.25
CA SER A 66 5.79 1.34 -8.95
C SER A 66 7.16 2.02 -8.87
N ASN A 67 7.22 3.19 -8.25
CA ASN A 67 8.50 3.86 -7.96
C ASN A 67 9.16 3.31 -6.69
N ASP A 68 8.37 2.73 -5.79
CA ASP A 68 8.82 2.26 -4.49
C ASP A 68 8.62 0.74 -4.34
N SER A 69 9.44 0.14 -3.49
CA SER A 69 9.18 -1.22 -3.02
C SER A 69 8.48 -1.15 -1.66
N LYS A 70 7.33 -1.82 -1.55
CA LYS A 70 6.50 -1.82 -0.35
C LYS A 70 6.00 -3.20 -0.03
N THR A 71 5.69 -3.43 1.24
CA THR A 71 4.97 -4.61 1.67
C THR A 71 3.70 -4.18 2.40
N ILE A 72 2.57 -4.78 2.07
CA ILE A 72 1.34 -4.69 2.86
C ILE A 72 1.26 -5.96 3.70
N CYS A 73 1.00 -5.83 4.98
CA CYS A 73 0.86 -6.98 5.87
C CYS A 73 -0.44 -6.90 6.65
N SER A 74 -1.09 -8.04 6.89
CA SER A 74 -2.16 -8.14 7.87
C SER A 74 -1.57 -8.23 9.28
N ASN A 75 -2.15 -7.47 10.21
CA ASN A 75 -1.78 -7.48 11.62
C ASN A 75 -2.58 -8.52 12.44
N THR A 76 -3.21 -9.50 11.79
CA THR A 76 -4.03 -10.52 12.45
C THR A 76 -3.34 -11.86 12.59
N ASP A 77 -3.82 -12.65 13.54
CA ASP A 77 -3.49 -14.06 13.73
C ASP A 77 -4.48 -15.01 13.04
N ALA A 78 -5.40 -14.48 12.22
CA ALA A 78 -6.30 -15.29 11.42
C ALA A 78 -5.49 -16.15 10.43
N ASP A 79 -5.84 -17.43 10.32
CA ASP A 79 -5.17 -18.37 9.42
C ASP A 79 -5.61 -18.13 7.96
N ALA A 80 -5.03 -17.08 7.37
CA ALA A 80 -5.21 -16.75 5.96
C ALA A 80 -4.18 -17.49 5.10
N ASP A 81 -4.60 -17.90 3.90
CA ASP A 81 -3.71 -18.50 2.89
C ASP A 81 -2.55 -17.55 2.53
N TYR A 82 -2.85 -16.24 2.52
CA TYR A 82 -1.90 -15.16 2.33
C TYR A 82 -2.20 -14.05 3.33
N ASN A 83 -1.17 -13.51 3.96
CA ASN A 83 -1.29 -12.43 4.94
C ASN A 83 -0.27 -11.31 4.70
N CYS A 84 0.39 -11.31 3.55
CA CYS A 84 1.20 -10.20 3.08
C CYS A 84 1.21 -10.09 1.55
N ILE A 85 1.47 -8.88 1.05
CA ILE A 85 1.60 -8.53 -0.35
C ILE A 85 2.91 -7.77 -0.51
N GLU A 86 3.83 -8.26 -1.33
CA GLU A 86 5.05 -7.54 -1.68
C GLU A 86 4.86 -6.85 -3.04
N ILE A 87 5.14 -5.56 -3.09
CA ILE A 87 5.08 -4.73 -4.28
C ILE A 87 6.50 -4.28 -4.59
N SER A 88 6.90 -4.49 -5.83
CA SER A 88 8.14 -3.99 -6.43
C SER A 88 7.81 -3.25 -7.71
N ALA A 89 8.80 -2.58 -8.30
CA ALA A 89 8.60 -1.73 -9.48
C ALA A 89 7.79 -2.38 -10.61
N THR A 90 7.91 -3.69 -10.81
CA THR A 90 7.25 -4.42 -11.92
C THR A 90 6.40 -5.60 -11.49
N ARG A 91 6.30 -5.90 -10.19
CA ARG A 91 5.66 -7.13 -9.70
C ARG A 91 4.92 -6.92 -8.39
N ILE A 92 3.81 -7.64 -8.25
CA ILE A 92 3.06 -7.80 -7.01
C ILE A 92 3.05 -9.30 -6.69
N ASN A 93 3.56 -9.67 -5.52
CA ASN A 93 3.60 -11.05 -5.04
C ASN A 93 2.69 -11.17 -3.81
N LEU A 94 1.89 -12.24 -3.75
CA LEU A 94 1.17 -12.62 -2.53
C LEU A 94 2.02 -13.62 -1.75
N GLY A 95 2.04 -13.49 -0.43
CA GLY A 95 2.89 -14.32 0.41
C GLY A 95 2.32 -14.59 1.79
N ARG A 96 3.12 -15.32 2.57
CA ARG A 96 2.89 -15.51 4.00
C ARG A 96 4.04 -14.93 4.80
N LEU A 97 3.70 -14.28 5.91
CA LEU A 97 4.63 -13.86 6.94
C LEU A 97 5.26 -15.10 7.57
N THR A 98 6.59 -15.14 7.64
CA THR A 98 7.30 -16.20 8.37
C THR A 98 7.14 -16.05 9.88
N THR A 99 7.11 -14.81 10.36
CA THR A 99 6.81 -14.43 11.74
C THR A 99 5.72 -13.38 11.74
N LEU A 100 4.61 -13.63 12.44
CA LEU A 100 3.53 -12.65 12.57
C LEU A 100 4.02 -11.36 13.22
N ILE A 101 3.44 -10.22 12.82
CA ILE A 101 3.80 -8.91 13.36
C ILE A 101 3.53 -8.84 14.87
N THR A 102 2.41 -9.42 15.31
CA THR A 102 2.04 -9.52 16.74
C THR A 102 3.05 -10.33 17.56
N ASN A 103 3.83 -11.20 16.93
CA ASN A 103 4.88 -12.00 17.55
C ASN A 103 6.28 -11.38 17.39
N GLY A 104 6.36 -10.09 17.04
CA GLY A 104 7.63 -9.36 16.87
C GLY A 104 8.21 -9.42 15.46
N GLY A 105 7.48 -9.96 14.47
CA GLY A 105 7.84 -9.87 13.06
C GLY A 105 7.74 -8.43 12.52
N ALA A 106 8.53 -8.12 11.49
CA ALA A 106 8.45 -6.83 10.79
C ALA A 106 7.61 -6.97 9.51
N CYS A 107 6.87 -5.93 9.13
CA CYS A 107 6.25 -5.86 7.81
C CYS A 107 7.30 -5.42 6.78
N ASN A 108 7.88 -6.38 6.05
CA ASN A 108 8.85 -6.14 4.99
C ASN A 108 8.94 -7.35 4.04
N GLY A 109 9.64 -7.17 2.91
CA GLY A 109 9.82 -8.23 1.90
C GLY A 109 10.56 -9.46 2.44
N THR A 110 11.50 -9.30 3.38
CA THR A 110 12.21 -10.44 4.00
C THR A 110 11.28 -11.35 4.78
N ASN A 111 10.30 -10.80 5.48
CA ASN A 111 9.34 -11.56 6.26
C ASN A 111 8.16 -12.05 5.40
N CYS A 112 7.84 -11.35 4.31
CA CYS A 112 6.79 -11.73 3.36
C CYS A 112 7.31 -12.70 2.29
N VAL A 113 7.18 -14.00 2.55
CA VAL A 113 7.68 -15.01 1.61
C VAL A 113 6.58 -15.38 0.64
N ALA A 114 6.81 -15.08 -0.65
CA ALA A 114 5.91 -15.43 -1.74
C ALA A 114 5.62 -16.94 -1.77
N LYS A 115 4.38 -17.30 -2.09
CA LYS A 115 3.91 -18.68 -2.23
C LYS A 115 3.30 -18.93 -3.59
#